data_AF-A0A941A4D9-F1
#
_entry.id   AF-A0A941A4D9-F1
#
_cell.length_a   1.000
_cell.length_b   1.000
_cell.length_c   1.000
_cell.angle_alpha   90.00
_cell.angle_beta   90.00
_cell.angle_gamma   90.00
#
_symmetry.space_group_name_H-M   'P 1'
#
loop_
_entity.id
_entity.type
_entity.pdbx_description
1 polymer ?
#
loop_
_entity_poly.entity_id
_entity_poly.type
_entity_poly.pdbx_seq_one_letter_code
_entity_poly.pdbx_strand_id
1 'polypeptide(L)'
;MKRKVTRKVKVGKVSVGGDSPIAVQSMTNTKTSDIAATTSQIKRLAASGCDIVRLAVPDMAAAEALYAIKKSVGDIPLVADIHFDYRLALQAIERGIDALRLNPGNIGDRDQVAMVVESARRREIPIRIGVNAGSLDKDVLAKYGGRVSAEAMVDSAMGHIAILEELGFFDIKISLKAHNVPLTIEAYRLMSETVDYPLHLGITEAGTVNSGTIKSAVGIGALLASGIGDTIRVSLTGDPVEEVRVANEILKALGLKQFGPTLVSCPTCGRCNIDLLPIASAVEDKLKGIKKPITVAVMGCVVNGPGEAKEADVGIAGGQGQGILFSRGEVIQKVAEDQLINALFAEIDRLIKEE
;
A
#
# COMPACT_ATOMS: atom_id res chain seq x y z
N MET A 1 -11.77 -10.38 -11.20
CA MET A 1 -10.68 -11.19 -10.61
C MET A 1 -11.18 -11.87 -9.33
N LYS A 2 -10.90 -13.16 -9.12
CA LYS A 2 -11.31 -13.88 -7.89
C LYS A 2 -10.18 -13.83 -6.87
N ARG A 3 -10.42 -13.23 -5.70
CA ARG A 3 -9.46 -13.20 -4.60
C ARG A 3 -9.43 -14.54 -3.85
N LYS A 4 -8.27 -14.90 -3.33
CA LYS A 4 -8.13 -16.00 -2.40
C LYS A 4 -8.79 -15.63 -1.08
N VAL A 5 -9.56 -16.57 -0.50
CA VAL A 5 -10.11 -16.41 0.84
C VAL A 5 -9.03 -16.74 1.85
N THR A 6 -8.77 -15.79 2.74
CA THR A 6 -7.84 -15.90 3.87
C THR A 6 -8.62 -15.71 5.18
N ARG A 7 -8.02 -16.10 6.31
CA ARG A 7 -8.50 -15.72 7.64
C ARG A 7 -8.62 -14.21 7.75
N LYS A 8 -9.51 -13.72 8.60
CA LYS A 8 -9.68 -12.28 8.83
C LYS A 8 -9.00 -11.91 10.14
N VAL A 9 -8.11 -10.92 10.10
CA VAL A 9 -7.49 -10.32 11.29
C VAL A 9 -7.83 -8.85 11.36
N LYS A 10 -7.88 -8.29 12.57
CA LYS A 10 -8.27 -6.90 12.81
C LYS A 10 -7.08 -6.08 13.29
N VAL A 11 -6.71 -5.03 12.55
CA VAL A 11 -5.67 -4.08 12.92
C VAL A 11 -6.37 -2.77 13.30
N GLY A 12 -6.64 -2.58 14.59
CA GLY A 12 -7.43 -1.45 15.07
C GLY A 12 -8.84 -1.52 14.47
N LYS A 13 -9.24 -0.54 13.66
CA LYS A 13 -10.53 -0.57 12.94
C LYS A 13 -10.47 -1.25 11.56
N VAL A 14 -9.29 -1.59 11.05
CA VAL A 14 -9.11 -2.10 9.69
C VAL A 14 -9.08 -3.62 9.69
N SER A 15 -10.01 -4.25 8.98
CA SER A 15 -9.99 -5.70 8.75
C SER A 15 -9.06 -6.03 7.59
N VAL A 16 -8.25 -7.07 7.74
CA VAL A 16 -7.30 -7.57 6.73
C VAL A 16 -7.58 -9.05 6.49
N GLY A 17 -7.77 -9.43 5.23
CA GLY A 17 -8.09 -10.80 4.84
C GLY A 17 -9.60 -11.06 4.66
N GLY A 18 -9.93 -12.30 4.29
CA GLY A 18 -11.29 -12.71 3.95
C GLY A 18 -11.86 -11.89 2.78
N ASP A 19 -13.02 -11.30 2.99
CA ASP A 19 -13.73 -10.42 2.05
C ASP A 19 -13.36 -8.93 2.18
N SER A 20 -12.42 -8.58 3.06
CA SER A 20 -12.10 -7.18 3.34
C SER A 20 -11.34 -6.54 2.17
N PRO A 21 -11.54 -5.24 1.87
CA PRO A 21 -10.74 -4.52 0.89
C PRO A 21 -9.24 -4.61 1.18
N ILE A 22 -8.41 -4.54 0.14
CA ILE A 22 -6.95 -4.60 0.31
C ILE A 22 -6.46 -3.29 0.92
N ALA A 23 -5.96 -3.36 2.15
CA ALA A 23 -5.51 -2.19 2.90
C ALA A 23 -4.12 -1.72 2.40
N VAL A 24 -3.96 -0.41 2.23
CA VAL A 24 -2.67 0.24 1.95
C VAL A 24 -1.96 0.56 3.26
N GLN A 25 -0.70 0.15 3.37
CA GLN A 25 0.16 0.51 4.49
C GLN A 25 1.38 1.28 4.03
N SER A 26 1.91 2.09 4.94
CA SER A 26 3.23 2.71 4.81
C SER A 26 3.95 2.67 6.16
N MET A 27 5.16 3.18 6.21
CA MET A 27 6.00 3.21 7.40
C MET A 27 6.59 4.60 7.57
N THR A 28 6.57 5.13 8.80
CA THR A 28 7.26 6.37 9.11
C THR A 28 8.77 6.20 8.96
N ASN A 29 9.45 7.28 8.60
CA ASN A 29 10.92 7.34 8.56
C ASN A 29 11.50 8.36 9.55
N THR A 30 10.66 9.00 10.37
CA THR A 30 11.07 9.77 11.54
C THR A 30 11.56 8.85 12.66
N LYS A 31 12.34 9.39 13.59
CA LYS A 31 12.64 8.70 14.85
C LYS A 31 11.38 8.67 15.70
N THR A 32 10.92 7.49 16.11
CA THR A 32 9.67 7.33 16.89
C THR A 32 9.69 8.09 18.22
N SER A 33 10.86 8.28 18.84
CA SER A 33 11.02 9.12 20.04
C SER A 33 10.74 10.61 19.81
N ASP A 34 10.80 11.09 18.55
CA ASP A 34 10.31 12.40 18.16
C ASP A 34 8.79 12.33 17.91
N ILE A 35 8.03 12.51 19.01
CA ILE A 35 6.57 12.42 19.02
C ILE A 35 5.93 13.41 18.03
N ALA A 36 6.45 14.63 17.96
CA ALA A 36 5.86 15.69 17.14
C ALA A 36 6.06 15.41 15.64
N ALA A 37 7.28 15.12 15.23
CA ALA A 37 7.59 14.80 13.83
C ALA A 37 6.84 13.54 13.37
N THR A 38 6.83 12.51 14.23
CA THR A 38 6.18 11.23 13.93
C THR A 38 4.66 11.35 13.85
N THR A 39 4.03 12.06 14.79
CA THR A 39 2.57 12.34 14.75
C THR A 39 2.19 13.11 13.49
N SER A 40 2.99 14.13 13.12
CA SER A 40 2.77 14.91 11.90
C SER A 40 2.85 14.03 10.65
N GLN A 41 3.87 13.18 10.55
CA GLN A 41 4.01 12.27 9.41
C GLN A 41 2.89 11.24 9.33
N ILE A 42 2.46 10.64 10.45
CA ILE A 42 1.31 9.71 10.49
C ILE A 42 0.05 10.39 9.92
N LYS A 43 -0.22 11.63 10.34
CA LYS A 43 -1.39 12.39 9.84
C LYS A 43 -1.30 12.67 8.35
N ARG A 44 -0.11 12.99 7.82
CA ARG A 44 0.09 13.15 6.37
C ARG A 44 -0.16 11.85 5.60
N LEU A 45 0.32 10.71 6.12
CA LEU A 45 0.10 9.40 5.52
C LEU A 45 -1.39 9.03 5.50
N ALA A 46 -2.09 9.22 6.61
CA ALA A 46 -3.54 8.98 6.66
C ALA A 46 -4.29 9.90 5.70
N ALA A 47 -3.90 11.18 5.62
CA ALA A 47 -4.50 12.14 4.70
C ALA A 47 -4.31 11.77 3.22
N SER A 48 -3.21 11.09 2.87
CA SER A 48 -2.93 10.58 1.52
C SER A 48 -3.58 9.23 1.19
N GLY A 49 -4.40 8.68 2.10
CA GLY A 49 -5.13 7.43 1.87
C GLY A 49 -4.40 6.17 2.36
N CYS A 50 -3.49 6.30 3.32
CA CYS A 50 -2.91 5.18 4.04
C CYS A 50 -3.90 4.64 5.09
N ASP A 51 -4.13 3.34 5.08
CA ASP A 51 -5.09 2.69 5.97
C ASP A 51 -4.44 2.25 7.30
N ILE A 52 -3.16 1.87 7.28
CA ILE A 52 -2.41 1.39 8.45
C ILE A 52 -0.98 1.95 8.40
N VAL A 53 -0.49 2.52 9.51
CA VAL A 53 0.86 3.11 9.58
C VAL A 53 1.77 2.30 10.49
N ARG A 54 2.96 1.94 10.00
CA ARG A 54 3.98 1.24 10.79
C ARG A 54 5.05 2.21 11.31
N LEU A 55 5.56 1.93 12.51
CA LEU A 55 6.63 2.68 13.16
C LEU A 55 7.74 1.74 13.61
N ALA A 56 9.00 2.16 13.52
CA ALA A 56 10.12 1.42 14.10
C ALA A 56 10.14 1.60 15.63
N VAL A 57 10.33 0.51 16.38
CA VAL A 57 10.52 0.56 17.83
C VAL A 57 11.86 -0.08 18.18
N PRO A 58 12.98 0.62 17.92
CA PRO A 58 14.32 0.05 18.11
C PRO A 58 14.76 0.01 19.58
N ASP A 59 14.17 0.83 20.45
CA ASP A 59 14.59 1.01 21.83
C ASP A 59 13.41 1.40 22.75
N MET A 60 13.69 1.52 24.05
CA MET A 60 12.68 1.85 25.06
C MET A 60 12.16 3.28 24.91
N ALA A 61 12.98 4.24 24.48
CA ALA A 61 12.54 5.62 24.27
C ALA A 61 11.48 5.70 23.15
N ALA A 62 11.66 4.92 22.08
CA ALA A 62 10.66 4.76 21.04
C ALA A 62 9.39 4.08 21.57
N ALA A 63 9.53 3.04 22.39
CA ALA A 63 8.38 2.36 22.99
C ALA A 63 7.58 3.30 23.91
N GLU A 64 8.26 4.09 24.75
CA GLU A 64 7.64 5.05 25.67
C GLU A 64 6.82 6.12 24.94
N ALA A 65 7.32 6.60 23.79
CA ALA A 65 6.67 7.58 22.94
C ALA A 65 5.34 7.11 22.33
N LEU A 66 5.12 5.79 22.20
CA LEU A 66 3.95 5.22 21.52
C LEU A 66 2.62 5.69 22.13
N TYR A 67 2.54 5.83 23.46
CA TYR A 67 1.31 6.26 24.13
C TYR A 67 0.89 7.67 23.70
N ALA A 68 1.85 8.61 23.72
CA ALA A 68 1.61 9.99 23.31
C ALA A 68 1.28 10.09 21.81
N ILE A 69 1.97 9.31 20.97
CA ILE A 69 1.69 9.24 19.54
C ILE A 69 0.28 8.69 19.30
N LYS A 70 -0.07 7.53 19.87
CA LYS A 70 -1.37 6.88 19.71
C LYS A 70 -2.51 7.82 20.12
N LYS A 71 -2.38 8.47 21.27
CA LYS A 71 -3.34 9.48 21.74
C LYS A 71 -3.49 10.66 20.76
N SER A 72 -2.41 11.09 20.12
CA SER A 72 -2.40 12.26 19.23
C SER A 72 -2.92 11.98 17.81
N VAL A 73 -2.90 10.72 17.37
CA VAL A 73 -3.34 10.30 16.03
C VAL A 73 -4.74 9.68 16.02
N GLY A 74 -5.28 9.31 17.20
CA GLY A 74 -6.62 8.76 17.35
C GLY A 74 -6.76 7.37 16.72
N ASP A 75 -7.79 7.19 15.89
CA ASP A 75 -8.18 5.89 15.34
C ASP A 75 -7.32 5.41 14.15
N ILE A 76 -6.24 6.11 13.82
CA ILE A 76 -5.29 5.64 12.80
C ILE A 76 -4.60 4.38 13.35
N PRO A 77 -4.73 3.20 12.71
CA PRO A 77 -4.11 1.99 13.19
C PRO A 77 -2.59 2.05 13.06
N LEU A 78 -1.89 1.72 14.15
CA LEU A 78 -0.45 1.74 14.27
C LEU A 78 0.10 0.32 14.41
N VAL A 79 1.23 0.05 13.75
CA VAL A 79 1.97 -1.22 13.87
C VAL A 79 3.35 -0.95 14.44
N ALA A 80 3.73 -1.64 15.52
CA ALA A 80 5.08 -1.56 16.08
C ALA A 80 5.99 -2.58 15.38
N ASP A 81 7.08 -2.11 14.78
CA ASP A 81 8.11 -2.93 14.15
C ASP A 81 9.25 -3.21 15.14
N ILE A 82 9.32 -4.46 15.61
CA ILE A 82 10.25 -4.90 16.66
C ILE A 82 11.02 -6.12 16.15
N HIS A 83 12.32 -6.16 16.43
CA HIS A 83 13.20 -7.19 15.89
C HIS A 83 13.66 -8.21 16.94
N PHE A 84 14.11 -7.77 18.12
CA PHE A 84 14.90 -8.63 19.01
C PHE A 84 14.54 -8.60 20.50
N ASP A 85 13.73 -7.65 20.97
CA ASP A 85 13.48 -7.48 22.41
C ASP A 85 12.00 -7.60 22.73
N TYR A 86 11.63 -8.70 23.40
CA TYR A 86 10.25 -8.97 23.83
C TYR A 86 9.69 -7.89 24.75
N ARG A 87 10.53 -7.19 25.53
CA ARG A 87 10.09 -6.13 26.44
C ARG A 87 9.54 -4.94 25.67
N LEU A 88 10.10 -4.64 24.50
CA LEU A 88 9.57 -3.61 23.60
C LEU A 88 8.19 -4.00 23.05
N ALA A 89 7.96 -5.29 22.78
CA ALA A 89 6.65 -5.79 22.35
C ALA A 89 5.59 -5.65 23.44
N LEU A 90 5.93 -6.02 24.68
CA LEU A 90 5.05 -5.83 25.83
C LEU A 90 4.72 -4.36 26.05
N GLN A 91 5.73 -3.48 26.00
CA GLN A 91 5.53 -2.03 26.13
C GLN A 91 4.68 -1.45 25.00
N ALA A 92 4.86 -1.91 23.76
CA ALA A 92 4.04 -1.46 22.64
C ALA A 92 2.57 -1.87 22.81
N ILE A 93 2.32 -3.10 23.26
CA ILE A 93 0.97 -3.59 23.57
C ILE A 93 0.32 -2.75 24.67
N GLU A 94 1.01 -2.52 25.79
CA GLU A 94 0.51 -1.73 26.92
C GLU A 94 0.17 -0.29 26.53
N ARG A 95 0.90 0.27 25.55
CA ARG A 95 0.74 1.65 25.08
C ARG A 95 -0.24 1.82 23.93
N GLY A 96 -0.97 0.74 23.58
CA GLY A 96 -2.12 0.81 22.69
C GLY A 96 -1.80 0.67 21.20
N ILE A 97 -0.73 -0.05 20.86
CA ILE A 97 -0.48 -0.42 19.45
C ILE A 97 -1.60 -1.35 18.93
N ASP A 98 -1.89 -1.28 17.63
CA ASP A 98 -2.98 -2.05 17.02
C ASP A 98 -2.52 -3.34 16.33
N ALA A 99 -1.21 -3.51 16.12
CA ALA A 99 -0.59 -4.75 15.68
C ALA A 99 0.91 -4.74 16.00
N LEU A 100 1.50 -5.94 16.03
CA LEU A 100 2.95 -6.12 16.09
C LEU A 100 3.48 -6.60 14.74
N ARG A 101 4.70 -6.20 14.38
CA ARG A 101 5.55 -6.96 13.48
C ARG A 101 6.74 -7.44 14.28
N LEU A 102 6.85 -8.76 14.39
CA LEU A 102 8.01 -9.43 14.96
C LEU A 102 8.16 -10.83 14.37
N ASN A 103 9.35 -11.41 14.52
CA ASN A 103 9.60 -12.81 14.20
C ASN A 103 9.82 -13.55 15.53
N PRO A 104 8.91 -14.46 15.94
CA PRO A 104 8.98 -15.13 17.25
C PRO A 104 10.34 -15.75 17.57
N GLY A 105 11.01 -16.35 16.59
CA GLY A 105 12.32 -16.98 16.78
C GLY A 105 13.47 -16.00 17.08
N ASN A 106 13.26 -14.68 16.93
CA ASN A 106 14.30 -13.67 17.13
C ASN A 106 14.05 -12.80 18.37
N ILE A 107 12.89 -12.93 19.01
CA ILE A 107 12.41 -11.98 20.04
C ILE A 107 12.83 -12.37 21.46
N GLY A 108 13.08 -13.65 21.68
CA GLY A 108 13.36 -14.19 23.01
C GLY A 108 13.25 -15.70 23.05
N ASP A 109 13.41 -16.26 24.24
CA ASP A 109 13.12 -17.66 24.51
C ASP A 109 11.60 -17.97 24.46
N ARG A 110 11.24 -19.24 24.58
CA ARG A 110 9.85 -19.71 24.50
C ARG A 110 8.94 -19.04 25.52
N ASP A 111 9.42 -18.80 26.75
CA ASP A 111 8.63 -18.21 27.83
C ASP A 111 8.39 -16.72 27.56
N GLN A 112 9.41 -16.02 27.08
CA GLN A 112 9.31 -14.61 26.68
C GLN A 112 8.35 -14.42 25.50
N VAL A 113 8.39 -15.31 24.50
CA VAL A 113 7.43 -15.30 23.38
C VAL A 113 6.03 -15.59 23.89
N ALA A 114 5.84 -16.55 24.81
CA ALA A 114 4.55 -16.86 25.41
C ALA A 114 3.95 -15.65 26.16
N MET A 115 4.78 -14.87 26.88
CA MET A 115 4.33 -13.62 27.51
C MET A 115 3.78 -12.60 26.50
N VAL A 116 4.49 -12.42 25.37
CA VAL A 116 4.05 -11.51 24.30
C VAL A 116 2.75 -11.99 23.68
N VAL A 117 2.66 -13.28 23.35
CA VAL A 117 1.49 -13.91 22.76
C VAL A 117 0.26 -13.78 23.66
N GLU A 118 0.41 -14.06 24.95
CA GLU A 118 -0.69 -13.92 25.91
C GLU A 118 -1.15 -12.47 26.05
N SER A 119 -0.21 -11.52 26.09
CA SER A 119 -0.53 -10.10 26.16
C SER A 119 -1.24 -9.59 24.90
N ALA A 120 -0.81 -10.06 23.72
CA ALA A 120 -1.41 -9.74 22.43
C ALA A 120 -2.83 -10.33 22.30
N ARG A 121 -3.01 -11.60 22.67
CA ARG A 121 -4.30 -12.30 22.66
C ARG A 121 -5.34 -11.59 23.51
N ARG A 122 -5.00 -11.22 24.76
CA ARG A 122 -5.92 -10.53 25.68
C ARG A 122 -6.44 -9.20 25.14
N ARG A 123 -5.72 -8.59 24.20
CA ARG A 123 -6.06 -7.28 23.61
C ARG A 123 -6.42 -7.39 22.12
N GLU A 124 -6.57 -8.60 21.59
CA GLU A 124 -6.90 -8.86 20.20
C GLU A 124 -5.93 -8.18 19.20
N ILE A 125 -4.64 -8.13 19.56
CA ILE A 125 -3.59 -7.50 18.75
C ILE A 125 -2.96 -8.57 17.85
N PRO A 126 -3.11 -8.48 16.51
CA PRO A 126 -2.52 -9.46 15.61
C PRO A 126 -0.99 -9.29 15.50
N ILE A 127 -0.32 -10.39 15.17
CA ILE A 127 1.13 -10.43 14.97
C ILE A 127 1.43 -10.67 13.49
N ARG A 128 2.30 -9.83 12.92
CA ARG A 128 2.88 -10.06 11.59
C ARG A 128 4.23 -10.72 11.70
N ILE A 129 4.34 -11.93 11.16
CA ILE A 129 5.61 -12.58 10.85
C ILE A 129 6.12 -11.98 9.53
N GLY A 130 7.38 -11.51 9.52
CA GLY A 130 7.97 -10.86 8.36
C GLY A 130 9.36 -11.37 8.05
N VAL A 131 9.43 -12.31 7.11
CA VAL A 131 10.68 -12.90 6.62
C VAL A 131 11.20 -12.10 5.44
N ASN A 132 12.49 -11.74 5.49
CA ASN A 132 13.18 -11.07 4.39
C ASN A 132 14.30 -11.97 3.90
N ALA A 133 14.47 -12.05 2.58
CA ALA A 133 15.52 -12.84 1.93
C ALA A 133 16.94 -12.52 2.46
N GLY A 134 17.21 -11.25 2.76
CA GLY A 134 18.52 -10.79 3.25
C GLY A 134 18.83 -11.13 4.70
N SER A 135 17.85 -11.64 5.47
CA SER A 135 18.03 -11.97 6.89
C SER A 135 17.47 -13.35 7.24
N LEU A 136 17.55 -14.30 6.30
CA LEU A 136 17.23 -15.70 6.58
C LEU A 136 18.25 -16.30 7.56
N ASP A 137 17.76 -17.20 8.41
CA ASP A 137 18.60 -17.94 9.34
C ASP A 137 19.61 -18.83 8.59
N LYS A 138 20.81 -18.97 9.15
CA LYS A 138 21.89 -19.76 8.56
C LYS A 138 21.54 -21.24 8.45
N ASP A 139 20.78 -21.78 9.40
CA ASP A 139 20.39 -23.18 9.43
C ASP A 139 19.35 -23.47 8.34
N VAL A 140 18.41 -22.54 8.14
CA VAL A 140 17.48 -22.60 7.01
C VAL A 140 18.25 -22.53 5.70
N LEU A 141 19.17 -21.58 5.54
CA LEU A 141 20.00 -21.50 4.34
C LEU A 141 20.78 -22.79 4.09
N ALA A 142 21.38 -23.38 5.12
CA ALA A 142 22.14 -24.63 5.01
C ALA A 142 21.27 -25.79 4.50
N LYS A 143 20.02 -25.90 4.97
CA LYS A 143 19.04 -26.90 4.48
C LYS A 143 18.76 -26.78 2.98
N TYR A 144 18.87 -25.58 2.42
CA TYR A 144 18.66 -25.28 0.99
C TYR A 144 19.97 -25.00 0.24
N GLY A 145 21.08 -25.60 0.67
CA GLY A 145 22.36 -25.53 -0.06
C GLY A 145 23.03 -24.16 -0.03
N GLY A 146 22.77 -23.36 1.00
CA GLY A 146 23.35 -22.04 1.22
C GLY A 146 22.75 -20.93 0.34
N ARG A 147 21.64 -21.20 -0.35
CA ARG A 147 21.03 -20.25 -1.29
C ARG A 147 19.67 -19.77 -0.77
N VAL A 148 19.37 -18.51 -1.06
CA VAL A 148 18.02 -17.98 -0.87
C VAL A 148 17.13 -18.54 -1.98
N SER A 149 16.04 -19.21 -1.61
CA SER A 149 14.99 -19.68 -2.52
C SER A 149 13.60 -19.40 -1.94
N ALA A 150 12.55 -19.59 -2.74
CA ALA A 150 11.18 -19.42 -2.29
C ALA A 150 10.85 -20.40 -1.16
N GLU A 151 11.29 -21.65 -1.27
CA GLU A 151 11.14 -22.69 -0.27
C GLU A 151 11.83 -22.34 1.03
N ALA A 152 13.06 -21.82 0.98
CA ALA A 152 13.79 -21.38 2.17
C ALA A 152 13.06 -20.24 2.90
N MET A 153 12.48 -19.29 2.16
CA MET A 153 11.70 -18.20 2.73
C MET A 153 10.40 -18.69 3.38
N VAL A 154 9.71 -19.63 2.73
CA VAL A 154 8.48 -20.24 3.27
C VAL A 154 8.78 -21.09 4.50
N ASP A 155 9.84 -21.91 4.48
CA ASP A 155 10.28 -22.74 5.61
C ASP A 155 10.60 -21.89 6.84
N SER A 156 11.34 -20.79 6.66
CA SER A 156 11.60 -19.82 7.73
C SER A 156 10.31 -19.23 8.31
N ALA A 157 9.34 -18.86 7.47
CA ALA A 157 8.08 -18.33 7.95
C ALA A 157 7.24 -19.40 8.66
N MET A 158 7.22 -20.65 8.16
CA MET A 158 6.52 -21.77 8.79
C MET A 158 7.09 -22.10 10.18
N GLY A 159 8.41 -22.02 10.37
CA GLY A 159 9.02 -22.18 11.70
C GLY A 159 8.51 -21.15 12.70
N HIS A 160 8.36 -19.90 12.28
CA HIS A 160 7.78 -18.84 13.12
C HIS A 160 6.27 -19.00 13.35
N ILE A 161 5.53 -19.47 12.34
CA ILE A 161 4.08 -19.75 12.45
C ILE A 161 3.87 -20.87 13.47
N ALA A 162 4.64 -21.96 13.39
CA ALA A 162 4.55 -23.09 14.30
C ALA A 162 4.70 -22.67 15.77
N ILE A 163 5.64 -21.76 16.08
CA ILE A 163 5.81 -21.23 17.44
C ILE A 163 4.53 -20.55 17.94
N LEU A 164 3.87 -19.75 17.11
CA LEU A 164 2.61 -19.08 17.50
C LEU A 164 1.44 -20.06 17.60
N GLU A 165 1.34 -21.01 16.68
CA GLU A 165 0.29 -22.03 16.67
C GLU A 165 0.41 -23.00 17.86
N GLU A 166 1.62 -23.40 18.24
CA GLU A 166 1.90 -24.19 19.45
C GLU A 166 1.45 -23.46 20.73
N LEU A 167 1.51 -22.12 20.72
CA LEU A 167 1.02 -21.28 21.81
C LEU A 167 -0.47 -20.97 21.68
N GLY A 168 -1.18 -21.54 20.68
CA GLY A 168 -2.60 -21.33 20.44
C GLY A 168 -2.94 -19.91 19.96
N PHE A 169 -2.07 -19.28 19.17
CA PHE A 169 -2.27 -17.93 18.63
C PHE A 169 -2.42 -17.97 17.11
N PHE A 170 -3.51 -17.40 16.61
CA PHE A 170 -3.92 -17.54 15.21
C PHE A 170 -4.24 -16.20 14.52
N ASP A 171 -4.15 -15.07 15.23
CA ASP A 171 -4.31 -13.73 14.66
C ASP A 171 -3.02 -13.28 13.96
N ILE A 172 -2.64 -14.05 12.93
CA ILE A 172 -1.37 -13.94 12.24
C ILE A 172 -1.58 -13.35 10.85
N LYS A 173 -0.63 -12.52 10.41
CA LYS A 173 -0.44 -12.15 9.01
C LYS A 173 1.03 -12.35 8.62
N ILE A 174 1.30 -12.56 7.33
CA ILE A 174 2.63 -12.98 6.87
C ILE A 174 3.14 -12.05 5.77
N SER A 175 4.44 -11.75 5.77
CA SER A 175 5.12 -11.18 4.61
C SER A 175 6.41 -11.92 4.30
N LEU A 176 6.66 -12.15 3.01
CA LEU A 176 7.87 -12.73 2.46
C LEU A 176 8.47 -11.73 1.46
N LYS A 177 9.53 -11.01 1.81
CA LYS A 177 10.06 -9.95 0.94
C LYS A 177 11.47 -10.25 0.47
N ALA A 178 11.69 -10.10 -0.83
CA ALA A 178 13.02 -10.05 -1.42
C ALA A 178 13.15 -8.80 -2.29
N HIS A 179 14.39 -8.43 -2.62
CA HIS A 179 14.65 -7.39 -3.61
C HIS A 179 14.45 -7.93 -5.04
N ASN A 180 14.52 -9.24 -5.27
CA ASN A 180 14.28 -9.86 -6.57
C ASN A 180 12.77 -10.09 -6.77
N VAL A 181 12.21 -9.55 -7.85
CA VAL A 181 10.76 -9.61 -8.12
C VAL A 181 10.30 -11.05 -8.44
N PRO A 182 10.90 -11.80 -9.39
CA PRO A 182 10.56 -13.20 -9.62
C PRO A 182 10.54 -14.07 -8.34
N LEU A 183 11.59 -14.00 -7.53
CA LEU A 183 11.69 -14.75 -6.27
C LEU A 183 10.56 -14.35 -5.29
N THR A 184 10.25 -13.06 -5.19
CA THR A 184 9.17 -12.59 -4.31
C THR A 184 7.82 -13.13 -4.76
N ILE A 185 7.55 -13.13 -6.07
CA ILE A 185 6.31 -13.68 -6.62
C ILE A 185 6.20 -15.17 -6.32
N GLU A 186 7.27 -15.92 -6.54
CA GLU A 186 7.33 -17.36 -6.28
C GLU A 186 7.09 -17.68 -4.79
N ALA A 187 7.79 -16.97 -3.89
CA ALA A 187 7.63 -17.13 -2.45
C ALA A 187 6.19 -16.86 -1.97
N TYR A 188 5.54 -15.79 -2.45
CA TYR A 188 4.15 -15.50 -2.09
C TYR A 188 3.15 -16.49 -2.69
N ARG A 189 3.40 -17.02 -3.90
CA ARG A 189 2.56 -18.07 -4.49
C ARG A 189 2.63 -19.35 -3.66
N LEU A 190 3.84 -19.79 -3.35
CA LEU A 190 4.07 -20.97 -2.51
C LEU A 190 3.47 -20.79 -1.11
N MET A 191 3.69 -19.63 -0.47
CA MET A 191 3.11 -19.35 0.84
C MET A 191 1.58 -19.31 0.81
N SER A 192 1.01 -18.67 -0.21
CA SER A 192 -0.43 -18.72 -0.44
C SER A 192 -0.90 -20.17 -0.47
N GLU A 193 -0.29 -21.05 -1.26
CA GLU A 193 -0.69 -22.47 -1.33
C GLU A 193 -0.54 -23.22 0.00
N THR A 194 0.37 -22.78 0.87
CA THR A 194 0.71 -23.45 2.13
C THR A 194 -0.22 -23.09 3.28
N VAL A 195 -0.67 -21.84 3.39
CA VAL A 195 -1.48 -21.35 4.54
C VAL A 195 -2.65 -20.47 4.13
N ASP A 196 -3.60 -20.28 5.05
CA ASP A 196 -4.78 -19.43 4.87
C ASP A 196 -4.67 -18.07 5.58
N TYR A 197 -3.53 -17.73 6.17
CA TYR A 197 -3.32 -16.42 6.79
C TYR A 197 -3.21 -15.26 5.77
N PRO A 198 -3.62 -14.04 6.14
CA PRO A 198 -3.44 -12.86 5.30
C PRO A 198 -2.01 -12.57 4.91
N LEU A 199 -1.81 -12.18 3.66
CA LEU A 199 -0.51 -11.84 3.09
C LEU A 199 -0.34 -10.32 2.95
N HIS A 200 0.67 -9.79 3.65
CA HIS A 200 1.15 -8.41 3.51
C HIS A 200 2.19 -8.36 2.40
N LEU A 201 1.78 -7.94 1.20
CA LEU A 201 2.66 -7.89 0.04
C LEU A 201 3.59 -6.67 0.08
N GLY A 202 4.71 -6.82 -0.61
CA GLY A 202 5.60 -5.71 -0.92
C GLY A 202 6.93 -6.21 -1.45
N ILE A 203 7.57 -5.39 -2.26
CA ILE A 203 8.97 -5.56 -2.65
C ILE A 203 9.83 -4.76 -1.65
N THR A 204 10.86 -5.38 -1.09
CA THR A 204 11.84 -4.65 -0.26
C THR A 204 12.92 -4.05 -1.15
N GLU A 205 13.53 -2.95 -0.70
CA GLU A 205 14.64 -2.30 -1.41
C GLU A 205 14.30 -2.06 -2.90
N ALA A 206 13.15 -1.44 -3.16
CA ALA A 206 12.69 -1.26 -4.54
C ALA A 206 13.54 -0.23 -5.30
N GLY A 207 14.11 0.74 -4.58
CA GLY A 207 14.92 1.83 -5.12
C GLY A 207 14.29 3.20 -4.88
N THR A 208 14.75 4.21 -5.61
CA THR A 208 14.16 5.55 -5.61
C THR A 208 12.76 5.54 -6.20
N VAL A 209 12.04 6.67 -6.12
CA VAL A 209 10.65 6.77 -6.63
C VAL A 209 10.52 6.26 -8.07
N ASN A 210 11.43 6.65 -8.98
CA ASN A 210 11.31 6.30 -10.40
C ASN A 210 11.45 4.78 -10.65
N SER A 211 12.55 4.18 -10.21
CA SER A 211 12.81 2.75 -10.45
C SER A 211 12.00 1.83 -9.52
N GLY A 212 11.84 2.24 -8.27
CA GLY A 212 11.12 1.49 -7.25
C GLY A 212 9.61 1.42 -7.52
N THR A 213 9.02 2.43 -8.17
CA THR A 213 7.63 2.39 -8.61
C THR A 213 7.40 1.26 -9.61
N ILE A 214 8.21 1.17 -10.65
CA ILE A 214 8.10 0.13 -11.69
C ILE A 214 8.24 -1.25 -11.05
N LYS A 215 9.31 -1.44 -10.27
CA LYS A 215 9.60 -2.73 -9.62
C LYS A 215 8.49 -3.18 -8.67
N SER A 216 7.94 -2.25 -7.90
CA SER A 216 6.83 -2.52 -6.99
C SER A 216 5.54 -2.81 -7.73
N ALA A 217 5.22 -2.04 -8.79
CA ALA A 217 4.03 -2.26 -9.61
C ALA A 217 4.05 -3.62 -10.30
N VAL A 218 5.20 -4.04 -10.85
CA VAL A 218 5.34 -5.38 -11.45
C VAL A 218 5.15 -6.48 -10.41
N GLY A 219 5.88 -6.41 -9.29
CA GLY A 219 5.85 -7.48 -8.29
C GLY A 219 4.52 -7.59 -7.54
N ILE A 220 4.02 -6.47 -7.00
CA ILE A 220 2.75 -6.43 -6.27
C ILE A 220 1.60 -6.66 -7.24
N GLY A 221 1.62 -6.01 -8.41
CA GLY A 221 0.56 -6.12 -9.42
C GLY A 221 0.38 -7.55 -9.93
N ALA A 222 1.46 -8.30 -10.19
CA ALA A 222 1.38 -9.69 -10.63
C ALA A 222 0.71 -10.61 -9.59
N LEU A 223 1.02 -10.41 -8.30
CA LEU A 223 0.43 -11.18 -7.20
C LEU A 223 -1.05 -10.83 -7.02
N LEU A 224 -1.35 -9.53 -6.98
CA LEU A 224 -2.71 -9.03 -6.86
C LEU A 224 -3.58 -9.51 -8.02
N ALA A 225 -3.09 -9.43 -9.26
CA ALA A 225 -3.75 -9.94 -10.47
C ALA A 225 -4.05 -11.45 -10.41
N SER A 226 -3.28 -12.20 -9.63
CA SER A 226 -3.48 -13.62 -9.36
C SER A 226 -4.43 -13.89 -8.17
N GLY A 227 -5.02 -12.83 -7.59
CA GLY A 227 -5.91 -12.92 -6.43
C GLY A 227 -5.21 -13.11 -5.09
N ILE A 228 -3.88 -12.93 -5.02
CA ILE A 228 -3.05 -13.11 -3.83
C ILE A 228 -2.75 -11.76 -3.20
N GLY A 229 -2.95 -11.63 -1.89
CA GLY A 229 -2.65 -10.42 -1.12
C GLY A 229 -3.87 -9.81 -0.44
N ASP A 230 -3.65 -9.32 0.77
CA ASP A 230 -4.70 -8.79 1.65
C ASP A 230 -4.38 -7.39 2.17
N THR A 231 -3.10 -7.01 2.11
CA THR A 231 -2.63 -5.67 2.37
C THR A 231 -1.30 -5.46 1.67
N ILE A 232 -0.97 -4.24 1.29
CA ILE A 232 0.25 -3.93 0.53
C ILE A 232 1.06 -2.82 1.19
N ARG A 233 2.37 -2.86 1.01
CA ARG A 233 3.27 -1.73 1.21
C ARG A 233 4.28 -1.66 0.07
N VAL A 234 4.37 -0.49 -0.56
CA VAL A 234 5.46 -0.11 -1.46
C VAL A 234 6.63 0.39 -0.61
N SER A 235 7.87 0.01 -0.93
CA SER A 235 9.06 0.42 -0.15
C SER A 235 9.99 1.25 -1.03
N LEU A 236 9.92 2.58 -0.92
CA LEU A 236 10.69 3.51 -1.75
C LEU A 236 11.74 4.24 -0.91
N THR A 237 12.87 4.56 -1.54
CA THR A 237 13.80 5.56 -1.02
C THR A 237 13.27 6.95 -1.36
N GLY A 238 12.51 7.56 -0.43
CA GLY A 238 11.88 8.87 -0.60
C GLY A 238 10.91 9.22 0.53
N ASP A 239 10.02 10.20 0.30
CA ASP A 239 8.93 10.50 1.22
C ASP A 239 7.95 9.30 1.29
N PRO A 240 7.62 8.79 2.48
CA PRO A 240 6.64 7.71 2.64
C PRO A 240 5.25 8.03 2.05
N VAL A 241 4.89 9.30 1.84
CA VAL A 241 3.65 9.69 1.14
C VAL A 241 3.65 9.19 -0.32
N GLU A 242 4.82 9.15 -0.97
CA GLU A 242 4.94 8.59 -2.33
C GLU A 242 4.70 7.08 -2.34
N GLU A 243 5.09 6.35 -1.28
CA GLU A 243 4.76 4.92 -1.14
C GLU A 243 3.25 4.71 -1.17
N VAL A 244 2.50 5.56 -0.45
CA VAL A 244 1.03 5.51 -0.36
C VAL A 244 0.39 5.84 -1.71
N ARG A 245 0.90 6.87 -2.40
CA ARG A 245 0.42 7.23 -3.75
C ARG A 245 0.57 6.04 -4.70
N VAL A 246 1.77 5.47 -4.80
CA VAL A 246 2.05 4.33 -5.68
C VAL A 246 1.21 3.10 -5.30
N ALA A 247 1.05 2.82 -4.01
CA ALA A 247 0.22 1.70 -3.55
C ALA A 247 -1.24 1.86 -3.98
N ASN A 248 -1.82 3.06 -3.82
CA ASN A 248 -3.19 3.33 -4.26
C ASN A 248 -3.32 3.24 -5.79
N GLU A 249 -2.36 3.77 -6.56
CA GLU A 249 -2.38 3.65 -8.04
C GLU A 249 -2.30 2.19 -8.51
N ILE A 250 -1.50 1.33 -7.86
CA ILE A 250 -1.47 -0.11 -8.18
C ILE A 250 -2.84 -0.75 -7.96
N LEU A 251 -3.53 -0.42 -6.86
CA LEU A 251 -4.86 -0.96 -6.58
C LEU A 251 -5.92 -0.43 -7.56
N LYS A 252 -5.87 0.87 -7.91
CA LYS A 252 -6.77 1.48 -8.90
C LYS A 252 -6.60 0.86 -10.28
N ALA A 253 -5.35 0.68 -10.73
CA ALA A 253 -5.04 0.08 -12.02
C ALA A 253 -5.59 -1.34 -12.18
N LEU A 254 -5.76 -2.07 -11.06
CA LEU A 254 -6.36 -3.41 -11.03
C LEU A 254 -7.86 -3.41 -10.70
N GLY A 255 -8.49 -2.23 -10.52
CA GLY A 255 -9.89 -2.09 -10.12
C GLY A 255 -10.19 -2.60 -8.70
N LEU A 256 -9.17 -2.68 -7.83
CA LEU A 256 -9.27 -3.21 -6.47
C LEU A 256 -9.60 -2.16 -5.41
N LYS A 257 -9.45 -0.87 -5.74
CA LYS A 257 -9.76 0.26 -4.86
C LYS A 257 -10.23 1.44 -5.70
N GLN A 258 -11.33 2.06 -5.30
CA GLN A 258 -11.77 3.35 -5.83
C GLN A 258 -11.26 4.43 -4.89
N PHE A 259 -10.28 5.23 -5.34
CA PHE A 259 -9.67 6.27 -4.52
C PHE A 259 -9.10 7.39 -5.38
N GLY A 260 -9.56 8.62 -5.16
CA GLY A 260 -9.07 9.79 -5.88
C GLY A 260 -9.28 9.70 -7.40
N PRO A 261 -8.96 10.78 -8.12
CA PRO A 261 -9.22 10.85 -9.54
C PRO A 261 -8.26 9.97 -10.35
N THR A 262 -8.69 9.54 -11.53
CA THR A 262 -7.89 8.81 -12.53
C THR A 262 -7.76 9.66 -13.78
N LEU A 263 -6.53 10.02 -14.15
CA LEU A 263 -6.24 10.70 -15.40
C LEU A 263 -6.06 9.67 -16.52
N VAL A 264 -6.82 9.82 -17.60
CA VAL A 264 -6.66 9.06 -18.83
C VAL A 264 -6.22 10.02 -19.94
N SER A 265 -5.00 9.87 -20.41
CA SER A 265 -4.47 10.68 -21.51
C SER A 265 -4.07 9.81 -22.67
N CYS A 266 -4.37 10.23 -23.91
CA CYS A 266 -3.84 9.50 -25.06
C CYS A 266 -2.30 9.68 -25.13
N PRO A 267 -1.57 8.70 -25.67
CA PRO A 267 -0.09 8.78 -25.78
C PRO A 267 0.40 9.85 -26.78
N THR A 268 -0.50 10.60 -27.42
CA THR A 268 -0.32 11.36 -28.66
C THR A 268 -0.04 10.47 -29.88
N CYS A 269 -0.20 11.03 -31.09
CA CYS A 269 0.16 10.42 -32.37
C CYS A 269 0.19 11.49 -33.46
N GLY A 270 0.43 11.13 -34.72
CA GLY A 270 0.38 12.06 -35.86
C GLY A 270 -0.98 12.74 -36.13
N ARG A 271 -2.01 12.42 -35.34
CA ARG A 271 -3.33 13.09 -35.36
C ARG A 271 -3.51 14.09 -34.23
N CYS A 272 -2.54 14.23 -33.33
CA CYS A 272 -2.59 15.17 -32.22
C CYS A 272 -2.55 16.59 -32.78
N ASN A 273 -3.60 17.37 -32.49
CA ASN A 273 -3.77 18.71 -33.03
C ASN A 273 -3.66 19.80 -31.95
N ILE A 274 -3.24 19.42 -30.75
CA ILE A 274 -3.03 20.30 -29.59
C ILE A 274 -1.74 19.92 -28.89
N ASP A 275 -1.17 20.84 -28.11
CA ASP A 275 -0.04 20.53 -27.23
C ASP A 275 -0.53 19.80 -25.96
N LEU A 276 -0.62 18.47 -26.07
CA LEU A 276 -1.28 17.64 -25.07
C LEU A 276 -0.50 17.53 -23.76
N LEU A 277 0.83 17.50 -23.82
CA LEU A 277 1.67 17.19 -22.66
C LEU A 277 1.57 18.26 -21.55
N PRO A 278 1.63 19.57 -21.85
CA PRO A 278 1.40 20.60 -20.84
C PRO A 278 -0.01 20.55 -20.24
N ILE A 279 -1.03 20.27 -21.07
CA ILE A 279 -2.43 20.19 -20.60
C ILE A 279 -2.60 19.00 -19.66
N ALA A 280 -2.13 17.81 -20.05
CA ALA A 280 -2.21 16.61 -19.22
C ALA A 280 -1.46 16.79 -17.89
N SER A 281 -0.27 17.40 -17.91
CA SER A 281 0.50 17.69 -16.69
C SER A 281 -0.23 18.66 -15.76
N ALA A 282 -0.81 19.73 -16.30
CA ALA A 282 -1.59 20.69 -15.50
C ALA A 282 -2.86 20.07 -14.92
N VAL A 283 -3.50 19.14 -15.66
CA VAL A 283 -4.63 18.35 -15.15
C VAL A 283 -4.15 17.42 -14.03
N GLU A 284 -3.04 16.70 -14.20
CA GLU A 284 -2.47 15.85 -13.14
C GLU A 284 -2.21 16.65 -11.86
N ASP A 285 -1.66 17.87 -11.98
CA ASP A 285 -1.45 18.77 -10.85
C ASP A 285 -2.75 19.22 -10.18
N LYS A 286 -3.75 19.63 -10.96
CA LYS A 286 -5.08 20.01 -10.45
C LYS A 286 -5.75 18.87 -9.68
N LEU A 287 -5.48 17.63 -10.10
CA LEU A 287 -6.08 16.44 -9.51
C LEU A 287 -5.46 16.02 -8.17
N LYS A 288 -4.29 16.56 -7.82
CA LYS A 288 -3.62 16.26 -6.54
C LYS A 288 -4.49 16.66 -5.34
N GLY A 289 -4.61 15.75 -4.37
CA GLY A 289 -5.34 15.97 -3.12
C GLY A 289 -6.86 15.76 -3.22
N ILE A 290 -7.41 15.56 -4.41
CA ILE A 290 -8.82 15.21 -4.59
C ILE A 290 -9.02 13.75 -4.18
N LYS A 291 -10.04 13.50 -3.34
CA LYS A 291 -10.36 12.15 -2.85
C LYS A 291 -11.48 11.48 -3.63
N LYS A 292 -12.33 12.26 -4.31
CA LYS A 292 -13.46 11.74 -5.08
C LYS A 292 -12.95 10.90 -6.25
N PRO A 293 -13.45 9.66 -6.43
CA PRO A 293 -13.04 8.80 -7.54
C PRO A 293 -13.75 9.22 -8.83
N ILE A 294 -13.16 10.18 -9.54
CA ILE A 294 -13.62 10.62 -10.87
C ILE A 294 -12.58 10.29 -11.93
N THR A 295 -13.01 9.92 -13.13
CA THR A 295 -12.13 9.69 -14.27
C THR A 295 -12.13 10.92 -15.16
N VAL A 296 -10.94 11.48 -15.40
CA VAL A 296 -10.72 12.67 -16.21
C VAL A 296 -9.94 12.30 -17.45
N ALA A 297 -10.48 12.61 -18.62
CA ALA A 297 -9.85 12.31 -19.90
C ALA A 297 -9.25 13.54 -20.59
N VAL A 298 -8.05 13.40 -21.15
CA VAL A 298 -7.36 14.46 -21.90
C VAL A 298 -6.87 13.89 -23.22
N MET A 299 -7.53 14.26 -24.32
CA MET A 299 -7.33 13.65 -25.63
C MET A 299 -6.84 14.66 -26.67
N GLY A 300 -5.82 14.25 -27.44
CA GLY A 300 -5.17 15.10 -28.44
C GLY A 300 -5.92 15.29 -29.77
N CYS A 301 -6.98 14.53 -30.02
CA CYS A 301 -7.78 14.65 -31.24
C CYS A 301 -9.27 14.37 -30.98
N VAL A 302 -10.16 15.08 -31.69
CA VAL A 302 -11.62 14.86 -31.65
C VAL A 302 -12.08 13.59 -32.37
N VAL A 303 -11.22 12.96 -33.18
CA VAL A 303 -11.60 11.79 -34.01
C VAL A 303 -11.79 10.54 -33.15
N ASN A 304 -10.77 10.18 -32.36
CA ASN A 304 -10.85 9.02 -31.48
C ASN A 304 -11.10 9.42 -30.01
N GLY A 305 -10.76 10.65 -29.62
CA GLY A 305 -10.77 11.09 -28.22
C GLY A 305 -12.09 10.86 -27.48
N PRO A 306 -13.25 11.32 -28.00
CA PRO A 306 -14.54 11.11 -27.34
C PRO A 306 -14.95 9.64 -27.23
N GLY A 307 -14.57 8.81 -28.20
CA GLY A 307 -14.83 7.37 -28.17
C GLY A 307 -13.95 6.64 -27.16
N GLU A 308 -12.66 6.94 -27.15
CA GLU A 308 -11.66 6.38 -26.21
C GLU A 308 -11.93 6.81 -24.75
N ALA A 309 -12.58 7.95 -24.56
CA ALA A 309 -12.88 8.53 -23.26
C ALA A 309 -14.35 8.41 -22.82
N LYS A 310 -15.15 7.57 -23.49
CA LYS A 310 -16.60 7.49 -23.22
C LYS A 310 -16.93 7.11 -21.77
N GLU A 311 -16.07 6.30 -21.16
CA GLU A 311 -16.18 5.85 -19.77
C GLU A 311 -15.67 6.88 -18.76
N ALA A 312 -15.11 8.02 -19.21
CA ALA A 312 -14.67 9.09 -18.31
C ALA A 312 -15.85 9.93 -17.82
N ASP A 313 -15.80 10.34 -16.57
CA ASP A 313 -16.79 11.25 -15.98
C ASP A 313 -16.75 12.62 -16.66
N VAL A 314 -15.56 13.09 -17.01
CA VAL A 314 -15.33 14.35 -17.72
C VAL A 314 -14.07 14.23 -18.58
N GLY A 315 -14.02 14.97 -19.69
CA GLY A 315 -12.78 15.13 -20.41
C GLY A 315 -12.83 16.15 -21.53
N ILE A 316 -11.68 16.34 -22.15
CA ILE A 316 -11.52 17.21 -23.31
C ILE A 316 -10.92 16.47 -24.49
N ALA A 317 -11.29 16.89 -25.70
CA ALA A 317 -10.65 16.47 -26.94
C ALA A 317 -10.34 17.69 -27.81
N GLY A 318 -9.08 17.86 -28.19
CA GLY A 318 -8.61 18.99 -29.00
C GLY A 318 -8.71 18.76 -30.52
N GLY A 319 -8.75 19.84 -31.31
CA GLY A 319 -8.76 19.79 -32.77
C GLY A 319 -8.74 21.15 -33.45
N GLN A 320 -7.72 21.42 -34.26
CA GLN A 320 -7.63 22.56 -35.20
C GLN A 320 -8.09 23.91 -34.58
N GLY A 321 -7.46 24.35 -33.50
CA GLY A 321 -7.73 25.66 -32.85
C GLY A 321 -8.98 25.71 -31.98
N GLN A 322 -9.71 24.60 -31.87
CA GLN A 322 -10.87 24.43 -31.00
C GLN A 322 -10.80 23.08 -30.28
N GLY A 323 -11.71 22.86 -29.34
CA GLY A 323 -11.89 21.54 -28.74
C GLY A 323 -13.26 21.40 -28.13
N ILE A 324 -13.52 20.20 -27.65
CA ILE A 324 -14.79 19.84 -27.03
C ILE A 324 -14.56 19.41 -25.60
N LEU A 325 -15.41 19.89 -24.71
CA LEU A 325 -15.61 19.39 -23.35
C LEU A 325 -16.75 18.39 -23.40
N PHE A 326 -16.55 17.22 -22.82
CA PHE A 326 -17.57 16.20 -22.66
C PHE A 326 -17.65 15.73 -21.20
N SER A 327 -18.83 15.31 -20.77
CA SER A 327 -19.05 14.64 -19.49
C SER A 327 -19.98 13.46 -19.69
N ARG A 328 -19.61 12.31 -19.10
CA ARG A 328 -20.38 11.06 -19.18
C ARG A 328 -20.79 10.68 -20.61
N GLY A 329 -19.87 10.90 -21.55
CA GLY A 329 -20.06 10.59 -22.98
C GLY A 329 -20.86 11.63 -23.79
N GLU A 330 -21.34 12.72 -23.19
CA GLU A 330 -22.07 13.78 -23.88
C GLU A 330 -21.20 15.04 -24.06
N VAL A 331 -21.25 15.65 -25.24
CA VAL A 331 -20.54 16.91 -25.50
C VAL A 331 -21.30 18.06 -24.84
N ILE A 332 -20.71 18.67 -23.82
CA ILE A 332 -21.30 19.79 -23.08
C ILE A 332 -21.05 21.11 -23.80
N GLN A 333 -19.82 21.31 -24.28
CA GLN A 333 -19.40 22.59 -24.81
C GLN A 333 -18.33 22.44 -25.89
N LYS A 334 -18.37 23.33 -26.88
CA LYS A 334 -17.24 23.58 -27.79
C LYS A 334 -16.57 24.89 -27.39
N VAL A 335 -15.25 24.89 -27.25
CA VAL A 335 -14.47 26.05 -26.84
C VAL A 335 -13.24 26.22 -27.72
N ALA A 336 -12.69 27.43 -27.75
CA ALA A 336 -11.38 27.68 -28.34
C ALA A 336 -10.29 26.92 -27.53
N GLU A 337 -9.21 26.56 -28.20
CA GLU A 337 -8.14 25.73 -27.62
C GLU A 337 -7.54 26.32 -26.33
N ASP A 338 -7.36 27.63 -26.30
CA ASP A 338 -6.84 28.40 -25.15
C ASP A 338 -7.79 28.39 -23.93
N GLN A 339 -9.06 28.05 -24.12
CA GLN A 339 -10.06 27.95 -23.06
C GLN A 339 -10.34 26.52 -22.59
N LEU A 340 -9.77 25.49 -23.26
CA LEU A 340 -10.08 24.08 -22.97
C LEU A 340 -9.77 23.68 -21.54
N ILE A 341 -8.57 24.03 -21.06
CA ILE A 341 -8.13 23.63 -19.72
C ILE A 341 -8.98 24.30 -18.63
N ASN A 342 -9.35 25.57 -18.83
CA ASN A 342 -10.19 26.31 -17.89
C ASN A 342 -11.60 25.73 -17.83
N ALA A 343 -12.18 25.39 -18.99
CA ALA A 343 -13.47 24.72 -19.08
C ALA A 343 -13.46 23.36 -18.38
N LEU A 344 -12.41 22.57 -18.58
CA LEU A 344 -12.23 21.29 -17.90
C LEU A 344 -12.12 21.45 -16.37
N PHE A 345 -11.33 22.42 -15.90
CA PHE A 345 -11.18 22.66 -14.46
C PHE A 345 -12.47 23.09 -13.79
N ALA A 346 -13.24 23.96 -14.43
CA ALA A 346 -14.55 24.37 -13.94
C ALA A 346 -15.50 23.16 -13.80
N GLU A 347 -15.47 22.26 -14.78
CA GLU A 347 -16.32 21.07 -14.79
C GLU A 347 -15.86 20.01 -13.77
N ILE A 348 -14.56 19.83 -13.59
CA ILE A 348 -14.00 19.02 -12.50
C ILE A 348 -14.46 19.56 -11.15
N ASP A 349 -14.37 20.88 -10.93
CA ASP A 349 -14.80 21.52 -9.68
C ASP A 349 -16.30 21.38 -9.44
N ARG A 350 -17.12 21.38 -10.51
CA ARG A 350 -18.56 21.07 -10.43
C ARG A 350 -18.78 19.63 -9.98
N LEU A 351 -18.15 18.66 -10.63
CA LEU A 351 -18.30 17.24 -10.31
C LEU A 351 -17.83 16.88 -8.89
N ILE A 352 -16.83 17.59 -8.36
CA ILE A 352 -16.35 17.39 -6.98
C ILE A 352 -17.36 17.90 -5.95
N LYS A 353 -18.10 18.97 -6.27
CA LYS A 353 -19.11 19.57 -5.37
C LYS A 353 -20.44 18.83 -5.39
N GLU A 354 -20.78 18.15 -6.48
CA GLU A 354 -21.96 17.29 -6.54
C GLU A 354 -21.77 16.12 -5.58
N GLU A 355 -22.73 15.88 -4.68
CA GLU A 355 -22.67 14.79 -3.70
C GLU A 355 -22.79 13.41 -4.37
#